data_AF-A0A0P4UZH5-F1
#
_entry.id   AF-A0A0P4UZH5-F1
#
_cell.length_a   1.000
_cell.length_b   1.000
_cell.length_c   1.000
_cell.angle_alpha   90.00
_cell.angle_beta   90.00
_cell.angle_gamma   90.00
#
_symmetry.space_group_name_H-M   'P 1'
#
loop_
_entity.id
_entity.type
_entity.pdbx_description
1 polymer ?
#
loop_
_entity_poly.entity_id
_entity_poly.type
_entity_poly.pdbx_seq_one_letter_code
_entity_poly.pdbx_strand_id
1 'polypeptide(L)'
;MTTETLYLRCHFFVVGTRPLCLWDTSISDKNLKFLNSIDPSYFEYLGQLYSDSLNTQDQSTSRKAQHAALALRTAYAQALETLFALICSAIQAPWCVPAWVNAYKNHELRDLVEKIQETQQIISLLETETPSWSTVYDFLFPALDIEDEIYKSAVRDGFIRTWKRFAYDFLDDGSIREYNSIKHGLRISSGGFKLHIGIPEEPGVPPPTDKMVEVTSSDFGSSYLNFEKVGDQAHHLCLKGELRNWNLESLVWGLQLAAMSIANVQSVLKGQSENNSQAPFRCPGDLLDFDRWRGFVTLTEPEIAIPSELIHPFTKEDILSNYKAGIYSQSRNILLREGNNG
;
A
#
# COMPACT_ATOMS: atom_id res chain seq x y z
N MET A 1 -28.02 -13.68 45.69
CA MET A 1 -27.90 -13.19 44.30
C MET A 1 -27.08 -11.91 44.37
N THR A 2 -25.81 -11.97 44.00
CA THR A 2 -24.96 -10.78 43.91
C THR A 2 -25.33 -10.03 42.64
N THR A 3 -25.91 -8.84 42.79
CA THR A 3 -26.19 -7.94 41.67
C THR A 3 -24.86 -7.43 41.12
N GLU A 4 -24.45 -7.92 39.95
CA GLU A 4 -23.29 -7.34 39.25
C GLU A 4 -23.69 -5.97 38.68
N THR A 5 -23.09 -4.90 39.21
CA THR A 5 -23.25 -3.55 38.66
C THR A 5 -22.42 -3.44 37.37
N LEU A 6 -23.08 -3.29 36.23
CA LEU A 6 -22.44 -3.00 34.94
C LEU A 6 -22.11 -1.50 34.84
N TYR A 7 -20.82 -1.16 34.69
CA TYR A 7 -20.38 0.21 34.46
C TYR A 7 -20.22 0.45 32.96
N LEU A 8 -21.10 1.27 32.39
CA LEU A 8 -20.95 1.76 31.02
C LEU A 8 -19.93 2.91 30.99
N ARG A 9 -18.90 2.80 30.14
CA ARG A 9 -17.86 3.83 29.95
C ARG A 9 -17.95 4.42 28.55
N CYS A 10 -17.55 5.68 28.41
CA CYS A 10 -17.38 6.34 27.12
C CYS A 10 -15.90 6.64 26.86
N HIS A 11 -15.45 6.43 25.62
CA HIS A 11 -14.09 6.73 25.17
C HIS A 11 -14.15 7.62 23.93
N PHE A 12 -13.53 8.79 24.00
CA PHE A 12 -13.40 9.70 22.86
C PHE A 12 -12.14 9.38 22.08
N PHE A 13 -12.23 9.44 20.76
CA PHE A 13 -11.10 9.24 19.86
C PHE A 13 -11.35 9.93 18.53
N VAL A 14 -10.32 9.97 17.68
CA VAL A 14 -10.42 10.52 16.32
C VAL A 14 -9.96 9.48 15.30
N VAL A 15 -10.51 9.58 14.10
CA VAL A 15 -10.02 8.90 12.90
C VAL A 15 -9.72 9.97 11.87
N GLY A 16 -8.44 10.22 11.60
CA GLY A 16 -8.03 11.42 10.85
C GLY A 16 -8.49 12.67 11.62
N THR A 17 -9.45 13.42 11.06
CA THR A 17 -10.06 14.60 11.70
C THR A 17 -11.46 14.34 12.26
N ARG A 18 -12.01 13.13 12.09
CA ARG A 18 -13.39 12.79 12.44
C ARG A 18 -13.47 12.33 13.91
N PRO A 19 -14.14 13.09 14.81
CA PRO A 19 -14.30 12.71 16.20
C PRO A 19 -15.36 11.61 16.36
N LEU A 20 -15.10 10.69 17.28
CA LEU A 20 -15.95 9.55 17.59
C LEU A 20 -16.01 9.32 19.10
N CYS A 21 -17.10 8.71 19.56
CA CYS A 21 -17.30 8.31 20.95
C CYS A 21 -17.79 6.86 20.98
N LEU A 22 -17.04 6.00 21.66
CA LEU A 22 -17.38 4.60 21.88
C LEU A 22 -17.98 4.42 23.26
N TRP A 23 -19.14 3.76 23.34
CA TRP A 23 -19.76 3.36 24.59
C TRP A 23 -19.60 1.86 24.79
N ASP A 24 -18.94 1.44 25.87
CA ASP A 24 -18.69 0.02 26.13
C ASP A 24 -18.54 -0.25 27.65
N THR A 25 -18.85 -1.48 28.06
CA THR A 25 -18.69 -1.93 29.45
C THR A 25 -17.33 -2.54 29.73
N SER A 26 -16.58 -2.95 28.70
CA SER A 26 -15.30 -3.66 28.82
C SER A 26 -14.34 -3.39 27.64
N ILE A 27 -14.14 -2.11 27.31
CA ILE A 27 -13.27 -1.75 26.17
C ILE A 27 -11.84 -2.25 26.34
N SER A 28 -11.27 -2.23 27.55
CA SER A 28 -9.91 -2.71 27.81
C SER A 28 -9.75 -4.18 27.42
N ASP A 29 -10.70 -5.03 27.85
CA ASP A 29 -10.70 -6.46 27.52
C ASP A 29 -10.87 -6.69 26.02
N LYS A 30 -11.77 -5.93 25.37
CA LYS A 30 -11.99 -6.01 23.92
C LYS A 30 -10.78 -5.52 23.13
N ASN A 31 -10.11 -4.47 23.59
CA ASN A 31 -8.86 -3.94 23.02
C ASN A 31 -7.78 -5.02 23.09
N LEU A 32 -7.56 -5.60 24.27
CA LEU A 32 -6.56 -6.64 24.46
C LEU A 32 -6.89 -7.92 23.67
N LYS A 33 -8.15 -8.34 23.63
CA LYS A 33 -8.60 -9.49 22.81
C LYS A 33 -8.33 -9.26 21.33
N PHE A 34 -8.64 -8.06 20.83
CA PHE A 34 -8.35 -7.68 19.44
C PHE A 34 -6.84 -7.70 19.18
N LEU A 35 -6.05 -7.04 20.04
CA LEU A 35 -4.60 -7.02 19.91
C LEU A 35 -4.01 -8.44 19.96
N ASN A 36 -4.51 -9.33 20.80
CA ASN A 36 -4.05 -10.74 20.85
C ASN A 36 -4.47 -11.57 19.63
N SER A 37 -5.48 -11.13 18.87
CA SER A 37 -5.92 -11.83 17.65
C SER A 37 -5.07 -11.49 16.42
N ILE A 38 -4.29 -10.39 16.46
CA ILE A 38 -3.36 -10.04 15.39
C ILE A 38 -2.14 -10.95 15.51
N ASP A 39 -1.87 -11.70 14.45
CA ASP A 39 -0.70 -12.58 14.36
C ASP A 39 0.27 -12.07 13.28
N PRO A 40 1.34 -11.34 13.68
CA PRO A 40 2.35 -10.88 12.74
C PRO A 40 3.09 -12.03 12.05
N SER A 41 3.21 -13.20 12.70
CA SER A 41 3.91 -14.36 12.15
C SER A 41 3.20 -14.97 10.94
N TYR A 42 1.92 -14.65 10.75
CA TYR A 42 1.20 -15.00 9.52
C TYR A 42 1.88 -14.43 8.27
N PHE A 43 2.33 -13.17 8.32
CA PHE A 43 3.00 -12.53 7.18
C PHE A 43 4.39 -13.11 6.93
N GLU A 44 5.12 -13.47 7.99
CA GLU A 44 6.39 -14.21 7.90
C GLU A 44 6.18 -15.58 7.24
N TYR A 45 5.15 -16.31 7.69
CA TYR A 45 4.77 -17.61 7.14
C TYR A 45 4.44 -17.52 5.65
N LEU A 46 3.64 -16.54 5.23
CA LEU A 46 3.32 -16.35 3.80
C LEU A 46 4.58 -16.01 2.98
N GLY A 47 5.45 -15.15 3.51
CA GLY A 47 6.74 -14.83 2.91
C GLY A 47 7.57 -16.09 2.65
N GLN A 48 7.74 -16.93 3.67
CA GLN A 48 8.50 -18.18 3.57
C GLN A 48 7.84 -19.19 2.63
N LEU A 49 6.54 -19.44 2.79
CA LEU A 49 5.77 -20.42 2.02
C LEU A 49 5.89 -20.17 0.51
N TYR A 50 5.75 -18.90 0.10
CA TYR A 50 5.83 -18.56 -1.31
C TYR A 50 7.26 -18.39 -1.80
N SER A 51 8.20 -17.93 -0.97
CA SER A 51 9.63 -17.92 -1.31
C SER A 51 10.14 -19.33 -1.68
N ASP A 52 9.78 -20.34 -0.88
CA ASP A 52 10.17 -21.73 -1.15
C ASP A 52 9.57 -22.28 -2.45
N SER A 53 8.38 -21.77 -2.82
CA SER A 53 7.70 -22.13 -4.07
C SER A 53 8.30 -21.48 -5.32
N LEU A 54 9.22 -20.52 -5.16
CA LEU A 54 9.84 -19.73 -6.24
C LEU A 54 11.29 -20.16 -6.55
N ASN A 55 11.93 -20.97 -5.69
CA ASN A 55 13.33 -21.39 -5.81
C ASN A 55 13.61 -22.45 -6.90
N THR A 56 12.66 -22.75 -7.78
CA THR A 56 12.86 -23.67 -8.92
C THR A 56 13.15 -22.85 -10.19
N GLN A 57 14.44 -22.69 -10.53
CA GLN A 57 14.94 -21.87 -11.63
C GLN A 57 14.30 -22.11 -13.01
N ASP A 58 13.62 -23.25 -13.22
CA ASP A 58 12.95 -23.61 -14.47
C ASP A 58 11.47 -23.22 -14.55
N GLN A 59 10.94 -22.47 -13.56
CA GLN A 59 9.49 -22.28 -13.39
C GLN A 59 9.00 -20.82 -13.25
N SER A 60 9.82 -19.79 -13.52
CA SER A 60 9.38 -18.37 -13.35
C SER A 60 8.12 -18.02 -14.15
N THR A 61 7.94 -18.64 -15.32
CA THR A 61 6.76 -18.50 -16.19
C THR A 61 5.63 -19.49 -15.87
N SER A 62 5.84 -20.43 -14.94
CA SER A 62 4.82 -21.40 -14.57
C SER A 62 3.64 -20.71 -13.89
N ARG A 63 2.41 -21.21 -14.13
CA ARG A 63 1.22 -20.72 -13.44
C ARG A 63 1.36 -20.77 -11.91
N LYS A 64 2.06 -21.77 -11.38
CA LYS A 64 2.28 -21.91 -9.93
C LYS A 64 3.16 -20.78 -9.40
N ALA A 65 4.26 -20.46 -10.07
CA ALA A 65 5.13 -19.36 -9.68
C ALA A 65 4.42 -18.00 -9.77
N GLN A 66 3.64 -17.78 -10.83
CA GLN A 66 2.85 -16.55 -11.00
C GLN A 66 1.77 -16.41 -9.92
N HIS A 67 1.10 -17.49 -9.54
CA HIS A 67 0.16 -17.47 -8.42
C HIS A 67 0.84 -17.20 -7.07
N ALA A 68 2.03 -17.77 -6.84
CA ALA A 68 2.80 -17.52 -5.62
C ALA A 68 3.26 -16.06 -5.54
N ALA A 69 3.75 -15.49 -6.65
CA ALA A 69 4.12 -14.08 -6.76
C ALA A 69 2.93 -13.15 -6.49
N LEU A 70 1.77 -13.45 -7.08
CA LEU A 70 0.54 -12.70 -6.83
C LEU A 70 0.09 -12.77 -5.37
N ALA A 71 0.18 -13.96 -4.76
CA ALA A 71 -0.16 -14.13 -3.35
C ALA A 71 0.80 -13.34 -2.43
N LEU A 72 2.11 -13.34 -2.72
CA LEU A 72 3.08 -12.48 -2.03
C LEU A 72 2.75 -11.00 -2.17
N ARG A 73 2.46 -10.53 -3.38
CA ARG A 73 2.10 -9.13 -3.64
C ARG A 73 0.85 -8.71 -2.86
N THR A 74 -0.14 -9.58 -2.82
CA THR A 74 -1.40 -9.38 -2.08
C THR A 74 -1.14 -9.33 -0.58
N ALA A 75 -0.39 -10.30 -0.04
CA ALA A 75 -0.04 -10.38 1.37
C ALA A 75 0.75 -9.14 1.80
N TYR A 76 1.68 -8.66 0.96
CA TYR A 76 2.47 -7.47 1.23
C TYR A 76 1.59 -6.22 1.36
N ALA A 77 0.64 -6.02 0.44
CA ALA A 77 -0.31 -4.91 0.52
C ALA A 77 -1.16 -4.96 1.81
N GLN A 78 -1.61 -6.16 2.20
CA GLN A 78 -2.35 -6.38 3.46
C GLN A 78 -1.50 -6.11 4.71
N ALA A 79 -0.22 -6.49 4.67
CA ALA A 79 0.72 -6.24 5.75
C ALA A 79 0.94 -4.74 5.95
N LEU A 80 1.09 -3.96 4.86
CA LEU A 80 1.20 -2.50 4.94
C LEU A 80 -0.05 -1.84 5.51
N GLU A 81 -1.24 -2.24 5.04
CA GLU A 81 -2.52 -1.72 5.56
C GLU A 81 -2.66 -2.03 7.07
N THR A 82 -2.31 -3.25 7.48
CA THR A 82 -2.31 -3.65 8.90
C THR A 82 -1.32 -2.83 9.73
N LEU A 83 -0.08 -2.68 9.24
CA LEU A 83 0.96 -1.92 9.91
C LEU A 83 0.53 -0.46 10.11
N PHE A 84 0.12 0.22 9.04
CA PHE A 84 -0.25 1.63 9.13
C PHE A 84 -1.52 1.83 9.95
N ALA A 85 -2.51 0.93 9.87
CA ALA A 85 -3.69 0.99 10.73
C ALA A 85 -3.30 0.90 12.22
N LEU A 86 -2.36 0.02 12.58
CA LEU A 86 -1.90 -0.10 13.96
C LEU A 86 -1.10 1.12 14.42
N ILE A 87 -0.15 1.61 13.63
CA ILE A 87 0.61 2.82 13.96
C ILE A 87 -0.36 4.01 14.15
N CYS A 88 -1.27 4.22 13.20
CA CYS A 88 -2.23 5.32 13.25
C CYS A 88 -3.18 5.21 14.46
N SER A 89 -3.65 4.00 14.75
CA SER A 89 -4.45 3.75 15.95
C SER A 89 -3.68 4.00 17.25
N ALA A 90 -2.37 3.70 17.29
CA ALA A 90 -1.54 3.93 18.47
C ALA A 90 -1.36 5.42 18.77
N ILE A 91 -1.30 6.26 17.73
CA ILE A 91 -1.13 7.71 17.91
C ILE A 91 -2.47 8.47 18.02
N GLN A 92 -3.62 7.87 17.67
CA GLN A 92 -4.94 8.54 17.77
C GLN A 92 -5.90 7.93 18.80
N ALA A 93 -5.80 6.62 19.09
CA ALA A 93 -6.79 5.87 19.87
C ALA A 93 -6.23 4.58 20.54
N PRO A 94 -5.10 4.62 21.25
CA PRO A 94 -4.42 3.41 21.72
C PRO A 94 -5.24 2.55 22.70
N TRP A 95 -6.18 3.15 23.43
CA TRP A 95 -7.08 2.46 24.37
C TRP A 95 -8.29 1.78 23.71
N CYS A 96 -8.54 2.03 22.41
CA CYS A 96 -9.68 1.45 21.68
C CYS A 96 -9.33 1.16 20.21
N VAL A 97 -8.17 0.56 19.98
CA VAL A 97 -7.68 0.11 18.67
C VAL A 97 -8.75 -0.59 17.82
N PRO A 98 -9.53 -1.57 18.30
CA PRO A 98 -10.55 -2.21 17.47
C PRO A 98 -11.60 -1.22 16.97
N ALA A 99 -11.98 -0.22 17.78
CA ALA A 99 -12.95 0.79 17.34
C ALA A 99 -12.35 1.70 16.25
N TRP A 100 -11.09 2.09 16.38
CA TRP A 100 -10.37 2.86 15.36
C TRP A 100 -10.26 2.06 14.04
N VAL A 101 -9.79 0.82 14.12
CA VAL A 101 -9.60 -0.08 12.96
C VAL A 101 -10.90 -0.35 12.23
N ASN A 102 -12.02 -0.51 12.93
CA ASN A 102 -13.33 -0.73 12.30
C ASN A 102 -14.00 0.56 11.80
N ALA A 103 -13.51 1.74 12.20
CA ALA A 103 -14.13 3.01 11.86
C ALA A 103 -13.44 3.74 10.70
N TYR A 104 -12.17 3.45 10.40
CA TYR A 104 -11.46 4.14 9.32
C TYR A 104 -11.92 3.70 7.94
N LYS A 105 -11.85 4.64 7.00
CA LYS A 105 -11.93 4.38 5.57
C LYS A 105 -10.54 4.41 4.98
N ASN A 106 -10.28 3.62 3.93
CA ASN A 106 -8.93 3.52 3.35
C ASN A 106 -8.33 4.88 2.94
N HIS A 107 -9.15 5.86 2.52
CA HIS A 107 -8.66 7.21 2.22
C HIS A 107 -8.29 8.01 3.48
N GLU A 108 -8.98 7.81 4.61
CA GLU A 108 -8.63 8.47 5.89
C GLU A 108 -7.31 7.92 6.43
N LEU A 109 -7.08 6.59 6.30
CA LEU A 109 -5.80 5.99 6.66
C LEU A 109 -4.67 6.53 5.78
N ARG A 110 -4.87 6.61 4.46
CA ARG A 110 -3.88 7.17 3.53
C ARG A 110 -3.59 8.64 3.79
N ASP A 111 -4.62 9.47 3.96
CA ASP A 111 -4.46 10.89 4.30
C ASP A 111 -3.62 11.07 5.58
N LEU A 112 -3.82 10.22 6.59
CA LEU A 112 -3.02 10.28 7.81
C LEU A 112 -1.56 9.85 7.59
N VAL A 113 -1.32 8.79 6.82
CA VAL A 113 0.02 8.33 6.45
C VAL A 113 0.75 9.37 5.59
N GLU A 114 0.06 9.98 4.64
CA GLU A 114 0.55 11.07 3.78
C GLU A 114 0.95 12.29 4.62
N LYS A 115 0.09 12.72 5.56
CA LYS A 115 0.42 13.83 6.46
C LYS A 115 1.65 13.56 7.32
N ILE A 116 1.84 12.34 7.82
CA ILE A 116 3.07 11.96 8.55
C ILE A 116 4.28 11.97 7.61
N GLN A 117 4.11 11.47 6.38
CA GLN A 117 5.16 11.42 5.36
C GLN A 117 5.63 12.83 4.95
N GLU A 118 4.69 13.76 4.80
CA GLU A 118 4.91 15.14 4.37
C GLU A 118 5.13 16.12 5.54
N THR A 119 5.15 15.62 6.78
CA THR A 119 5.30 16.41 8.00
C THR A 119 4.20 17.47 8.24
N GLN A 120 2.99 17.19 7.76
CA GLN A 120 1.81 18.02 7.98
C GLN A 120 1.16 17.73 9.33
N GLN A 121 0.54 18.75 9.92
CA GLN A 121 -0.15 18.64 11.21
C GLN A 121 -1.29 17.60 11.19
N ILE A 122 -1.38 16.80 12.25
CA ILE A 122 -2.43 15.79 12.45
C ILE A 122 -3.01 15.91 13.86
N ILE A 123 -4.27 15.50 14.04
CA ILE A 123 -4.82 15.33 15.39
C ILE A 123 -4.29 14.01 15.94
N SER A 124 -3.39 14.06 16.92
CA SER A 124 -2.75 12.87 17.50
C SER A 124 -2.23 13.14 18.91
N LEU A 125 -1.70 12.08 19.53
CA LEU A 125 -1.03 12.08 20.83
C LEU A 125 0.48 12.38 20.74
N LEU A 126 1.03 12.69 19.55
CA LEU A 126 2.48 12.90 19.35
C LEU A 126 3.02 14.22 19.93
N GLU A 127 2.16 15.07 20.51
CA GLU A 127 2.52 16.38 21.12
C GLU A 127 3.48 17.24 20.25
N THR A 128 3.30 17.24 18.93
CA THR A 128 4.14 17.97 17.98
C THR A 128 3.31 18.55 16.82
N GLU A 129 3.69 19.72 16.33
CA GLU A 129 3.10 20.35 15.14
C GLU A 129 3.65 19.77 13.83
N THR A 130 4.83 19.16 13.87
CA THR A 130 5.54 18.60 12.72
C THR A 130 5.74 17.09 12.90
N PRO A 131 4.67 16.28 12.82
CA PRO A 131 4.78 14.83 12.96
C PRO A 131 5.66 14.27 11.84
N SER A 132 6.42 13.22 12.13
CA SER A 132 7.22 12.50 11.14
C SER A 132 7.37 11.05 11.57
N TRP A 133 7.86 10.19 10.69
CA TRP A 133 8.19 8.81 11.07
C TRP A 133 9.20 8.71 12.21
N SER A 134 10.05 9.73 12.38
CA SER A 134 10.96 9.85 13.52
C SER A 134 10.18 10.06 14.82
N THR A 135 9.30 11.06 14.86
CA THR A 135 8.52 11.35 16.08
C THR A 135 7.55 10.22 16.40
N VAL A 136 7.00 9.55 15.39
CA VAL A 136 6.16 8.36 15.56
C VAL A 136 6.97 7.22 16.19
N TYR A 137 8.18 6.95 15.70
CA TYR A 137 9.06 5.93 16.29
C TYR A 137 9.37 6.25 17.76
N ASP A 138 9.79 7.49 18.04
CA ASP A 138 10.19 7.91 19.39
C ASP A 138 8.99 7.86 20.37
N PHE A 139 7.78 8.15 19.89
CA PHE A 139 6.55 8.02 20.68
C PHE A 139 6.20 6.55 20.99
N LEU A 140 6.38 5.65 20.03
CA LEU A 140 6.05 4.23 20.20
C LEU A 140 7.07 3.50 21.06
N PHE A 141 8.35 3.86 20.98
CA PHE A 141 9.44 3.12 21.62
C PHE A 141 10.29 3.99 22.57
N PRO A 142 9.69 4.74 23.52
CA PRO A 142 10.42 5.68 24.37
C PRO A 142 11.40 5.00 25.34
N ALA A 143 11.15 3.74 25.69
CA ALA A 143 11.91 2.98 26.68
C ALA A 143 12.61 1.75 26.09
N LEU A 144 12.99 1.80 24.80
CA LEU A 144 13.72 0.70 24.18
C LEU A 144 15.10 0.55 24.84
N ASP A 145 15.25 -0.52 25.62
CA ASP A 145 16.44 -0.85 26.40
C ASP A 145 17.42 -1.68 25.54
N ILE A 146 18.31 -0.97 24.84
CA ILE A 146 19.42 -1.53 24.07
C ILE A 146 20.68 -0.88 24.63
N GLU A 147 21.58 -1.69 25.21
CA GLU A 147 22.80 -1.21 25.86
C GLU A 147 23.78 -0.51 24.89
N ASP A 148 23.87 -1.01 23.65
CA ASP A 148 24.72 -0.42 22.61
C ASP A 148 23.97 0.72 21.90
N GLU A 149 24.32 1.96 22.25
CA GLU A 149 23.72 3.17 21.68
C GLU A 149 23.96 3.32 20.16
N ILE A 150 25.08 2.81 19.62
CA ILE A 150 25.34 2.85 18.17
C ILE A 150 24.38 1.89 17.47
N TYR A 151 24.25 0.66 17.98
CA TYR A 151 23.30 -0.31 17.46
C TYR A 151 21.86 0.19 17.59
N LYS A 152 21.49 0.75 18.74
CA LYS A 152 20.16 1.36 18.99
C LYS A 152 19.82 2.45 17.97
N SER A 153 20.75 3.36 17.70
CA SER A 153 20.56 4.41 16.68
C SER A 153 20.38 3.80 15.28
N ALA A 154 21.17 2.79 14.93
CA ALA A 154 21.09 2.16 13.62
C ALA A 154 19.77 1.39 13.42
N VAL A 155 19.27 0.71 14.46
CA VAL A 155 17.96 0.05 14.48
C VAL A 155 16.83 1.07 14.28
N ARG A 156 16.87 2.15 15.08
CA ARG A 156 15.91 3.25 14.98
C ARG A 156 15.86 3.81 13.56
N ASP A 157 17.01 4.16 12.99
CA ASP A 157 17.07 4.73 11.65
C ASP A 157 16.65 3.71 10.58
N GLY A 158 16.94 2.42 10.79
CA GLY A 158 16.48 1.32 9.93
C GLY A 158 14.95 1.23 9.85
N PHE A 159 14.27 1.26 11.00
CA PHE A 159 12.80 1.27 11.04
C PHE A 159 12.21 2.55 10.42
N ILE A 160 12.76 3.73 10.75
CA ILE A 160 12.29 5.00 10.19
C ILE A 160 12.41 5.00 8.66
N ARG A 161 13.56 4.56 8.12
CA ARG A 161 13.75 4.43 6.66
C ARG A 161 12.77 3.44 6.05
N THR A 162 12.56 2.29 6.71
CA THR A 162 11.64 1.26 6.25
C THR A 162 10.21 1.77 6.21
N TRP A 163 9.73 2.44 7.26
CA TRP A 163 8.38 3.01 7.30
C TRP A 163 8.17 4.10 6.27
N LYS A 164 9.16 4.98 6.04
CA LYS A 164 9.13 5.96 4.94
C LYS A 164 8.96 5.27 3.58
N ARG A 165 9.75 4.24 3.33
CA ARG A 165 9.72 3.44 2.10
C ARG A 165 8.38 2.72 1.89
N PHE A 166 7.84 2.12 2.96
CA PHE A 166 6.53 1.50 2.95
C PHE A 166 5.40 2.53 2.75
N ALA A 167 5.53 3.72 3.33
CA ALA A 167 4.55 4.79 3.16
C ALA A 167 4.51 5.25 1.71
N TYR A 168 5.67 5.41 1.06
CA TYR A 168 5.74 5.71 -0.36
C TYR A 168 5.00 4.67 -1.22
N ASP A 169 5.20 3.37 -0.99
CA ASP A 169 4.48 2.34 -1.78
C ASP A 169 2.99 2.24 -1.40
N PHE A 170 2.63 2.45 -0.15
CA PHE A 170 1.24 2.42 0.32
C PHE A 170 0.40 3.59 -0.24
N LEU A 171 1.05 4.74 -0.45
CA LEU A 171 0.46 5.94 -1.03
C LEU A 171 0.56 5.97 -2.57
N ASP A 172 1.38 5.10 -3.18
CA ASP A 172 1.51 5.05 -4.63
C ASP A 172 0.20 4.66 -5.29
N ASP A 173 -0.29 5.55 -6.14
CA ASP A 173 -1.54 5.44 -6.87
C ASP A 173 -1.60 4.17 -7.74
N GLY A 174 -0.48 3.79 -8.36
CA GLY A 174 -0.36 2.54 -9.11
C GLY A 174 -0.52 1.31 -8.21
N SER A 175 0.13 1.30 -7.04
CA SER A 175 -0.02 0.26 -6.02
C SER A 175 -1.46 0.14 -5.54
N ILE A 176 -2.13 1.27 -5.30
CA ILE A 176 -3.52 1.33 -4.86
C ILE A 176 -4.46 0.72 -5.93
N ARG A 177 -4.28 1.10 -7.20
CA ARG A 177 -5.10 0.60 -8.30
C ARG A 177 -4.86 -0.89 -8.56
N GLU A 178 -3.60 -1.32 -8.58
CA GLU A 178 -3.23 -2.72 -8.70
C GLU A 178 -3.90 -3.56 -7.60
N TYR A 179 -3.75 -3.17 -6.34
CA TYR A 179 -4.35 -3.89 -5.22
C TYR A 179 -5.89 -3.90 -5.30
N ASN A 180 -6.51 -2.81 -5.76
CA ASN A 180 -7.95 -2.77 -6.02
C ASN A 180 -8.37 -3.74 -7.14
N SER A 181 -7.57 -3.87 -8.19
CA SER A 181 -7.83 -4.81 -9.28
C SER A 181 -7.68 -6.27 -8.83
N ILE A 182 -6.70 -6.56 -7.96
CA ILE A 182 -6.51 -7.87 -7.34
C ILE A 182 -7.72 -8.20 -6.44
N LYS A 183 -8.05 -7.32 -5.48
CA LYS A 183 -9.08 -7.60 -4.47
C LYS A 183 -10.49 -7.69 -5.04
N HIS A 184 -10.76 -7.05 -6.19
CA HIS A 184 -12.09 -7.03 -6.82
C HIS A 184 -12.17 -7.99 -8.02
N GLY A 185 -11.89 -9.27 -7.75
CA GLY A 185 -12.13 -10.36 -8.70
C GLY A 185 -10.92 -10.73 -9.56
N LEU A 186 -9.69 -10.44 -9.09
CA LEU A 186 -8.46 -10.75 -9.81
C LEU A 186 -8.48 -10.22 -11.26
N ARG A 187 -8.83 -8.94 -11.42
CA ARG A 187 -8.91 -8.26 -12.72
C ARG A 187 -7.53 -7.81 -13.21
N ILE A 188 -6.57 -8.73 -13.12
CA ILE A 188 -5.19 -8.54 -13.55
C ILE A 188 -4.78 -9.72 -14.43
N SER A 189 -3.78 -9.52 -15.29
CA SER A 189 -3.01 -10.63 -15.85
C SER A 189 -1.67 -10.70 -15.13
N SER A 190 -1.28 -11.90 -14.68
CA SER A 190 0.02 -12.10 -14.02
C SER A 190 1.15 -12.26 -15.03
N GLY A 191 2.25 -11.57 -14.78
CA GLY A 191 3.44 -11.56 -15.63
C GLY A 191 4.11 -10.19 -15.59
N GLY A 192 5.43 -10.18 -15.56
CA GLY A 192 6.20 -8.95 -15.65
C GLY A 192 6.40 -8.48 -17.10
N PHE A 193 7.08 -7.35 -17.24
CA PHE A 193 7.49 -6.77 -18.51
C PHE A 193 9.00 -6.49 -18.53
N LYS A 194 9.54 -6.27 -19.74
CA LYS A 194 10.92 -5.86 -19.94
C LYS A 194 10.94 -4.57 -20.76
N LEU A 195 11.63 -3.55 -20.24
CA LEU A 195 11.78 -2.27 -20.91
C LEU A 195 13.22 -2.10 -21.37
N HIS A 196 13.38 -1.88 -22.67
CA HIS A 196 14.65 -1.56 -23.29
C HIS A 196 14.53 -0.20 -23.99
N ILE A 197 15.55 0.65 -23.85
CA ILE A 197 15.60 1.97 -24.48
C ILE A 197 16.88 2.06 -25.32
N GLY A 198 16.76 2.55 -26.55
CA GLY A 198 17.91 2.82 -27.41
C GLY A 198 17.76 4.19 -28.07
N ILE A 199 18.89 4.77 -28.47
CA ILE A 199 18.91 6.03 -29.22
C ILE A 199 18.87 5.68 -30.71
N PRO A 200 17.87 6.15 -31.48
CA PRO A 200 17.80 5.90 -32.92
C PRO A 200 18.95 6.62 -33.65
N GLU A 201 19.59 5.94 -34.60
CA GLU A 201 20.66 6.53 -35.41
C GLU A 201 20.11 7.45 -36.51
N GLU A 202 18.88 7.18 -36.97
CA GLU A 202 18.15 7.97 -37.96
C GLU A 202 16.73 8.28 -37.46
N PRO A 203 16.21 9.50 -37.68
CA PRO A 203 14.84 9.85 -37.31
C PRO A 203 13.81 8.90 -37.94
N GLY A 204 12.93 8.33 -37.12
CA GLY A 204 11.87 7.42 -37.56
C GLY A 204 12.30 5.95 -37.73
N VAL A 205 13.59 5.63 -37.56
CA VAL A 205 14.08 4.25 -37.59
C VAL A 205 14.35 3.77 -36.16
N PRO A 206 13.70 2.70 -35.67
CA PRO A 206 13.96 2.20 -34.33
C PRO A 206 15.42 1.70 -34.21
N PRO A 207 16.07 1.91 -33.05
CA PRO A 207 17.43 1.43 -32.83
C PRO A 207 17.51 -0.09 -32.94
N PRO A 208 18.61 -0.65 -33.46
CA PRO A 208 18.89 -2.08 -33.41
C PRO A 208 18.80 -2.64 -31.98
N THR A 209 18.29 -3.87 -31.82
CA THR A 209 18.08 -4.49 -30.50
C THR A 209 19.36 -4.66 -29.69
N ASP A 210 20.50 -4.87 -30.35
CA ASP A 210 21.83 -4.96 -29.73
C ASP A 210 22.37 -3.61 -29.24
N LYS A 211 21.77 -2.50 -29.67
CA LYS A 211 22.06 -1.13 -29.21
C LYS A 211 21.05 -0.63 -28.18
N MET A 212 20.04 -1.43 -27.82
CA MET A 212 19.11 -1.10 -26.75
C MET A 212 19.70 -1.46 -25.38
N VAL A 213 19.50 -0.59 -24.40
CA VAL A 213 19.90 -0.80 -23.00
C VAL A 213 18.68 -1.24 -22.20
N GLU A 214 18.79 -2.34 -21.47
CA GLU A 214 17.75 -2.79 -20.54
C GLU A 214 17.64 -1.80 -19.37
N VAL A 215 16.45 -1.25 -19.16
CA VAL A 215 16.13 -0.34 -18.06
C VAL A 215 15.53 -1.10 -16.88
N THR A 216 14.64 -2.06 -17.17
CA THR A 216 14.05 -2.94 -16.17
C THR A 216 13.61 -4.24 -16.82
N SER A 217 13.73 -5.34 -16.08
CA SER A 217 13.15 -6.63 -16.45
C SER A 217 12.64 -7.34 -15.21
N SER A 218 11.46 -7.96 -15.35
CA SER A 218 10.99 -8.95 -14.41
C SER A 218 10.09 -9.94 -15.14
N ASP A 219 10.15 -11.20 -14.74
CA ASP A 219 9.17 -12.21 -15.15
C ASP A 219 7.88 -12.14 -14.30
N PHE A 220 7.91 -11.37 -13.21
CA PHE A 220 6.83 -11.23 -12.25
C PHE A 220 6.27 -9.83 -12.23
N GLY A 221 4.95 -9.72 -12.20
CA GLY A 221 4.27 -8.45 -12.32
C GLY A 221 2.78 -8.61 -12.53
N SER A 222 2.14 -7.48 -12.79
CA SER A 222 0.76 -7.45 -13.26
C SER A 222 0.60 -6.52 -14.47
N SER A 223 -0.37 -6.85 -15.30
CA SER A 223 -1.00 -5.92 -16.22
C SER A 223 -2.48 -5.81 -15.93
N TYR A 224 -3.04 -4.61 -15.98
CA TYR A 224 -4.46 -4.37 -15.73
C TYR A 224 -4.97 -3.11 -16.40
N LEU A 225 -6.29 -3.03 -16.55
CA LEU A 225 -6.95 -1.86 -17.11
C LEU A 225 -7.41 -0.93 -16.01
N ASN A 226 -7.10 0.35 -16.17
CA ASN A 226 -7.58 1.43 -15.33
C ASN A 226 -8.53 2.35 -16.13
N PHE A 227 -9.46 3.00 -15.44
CA PHE A 227 -10.29 4.03 -16.04
C PHE A 227 -9.69 5.40 -15.76
N GLU A 228 -9.60 6.22 -16.80
CA GLU A 228 -9.31 7.64 -16.66
C GLU A 228 -10.43 8.47 -17.27
N LYS A 229 -10.66 9.66 -16.71
CA LYS A 229 -11.55 10.64 -17.33
C LYS A 229 -10.89 11.21 -18.56
N VAL A 230 -11.69 11.46 -19.59
CA VAL A 230 -11.17 12.14 -20.78
C VAL A 230 -11.38 13.65 -20.67
N GLY A 231 -10.27 14.36 -20.42
CA GLY A 231 -10.29 15.78 -20.09
C GLY A 231 -11.14 16.08 -18.86
N ASP A 232 -11.80 17.23 -18.84
CA ASP A 232 -12.68 17.65 -17.73
C ASP A 232 -14.10 17.07 -17.82
N GLN A 233 -14.36 16.14 -18.74
CA GLN A 233 -15.71 15.65 -19.00
C GLN A 233 -16.11 14.52 -18.04
N ALA A 234 -17.03 14.81 -17.12
CA ALA A 234 -17.38 13.93 -16.00
C ALA A 234 -17.93 12.54 -16.39
N HIS A 235 -18.47 12.37 -17.59
CA HIS A 235 -19.12 11.13 -18.05
C HIS A 235 -18.34 10.39 -19.14
N HIS A 236 -17.17 10.88 -19.54
CA HIS A 236 -16.37 10.26 -20.58
C HIS A 236 -15.15 9.59 -19.97
N LEU A 237 -15.00 8.31 -20.26
CA LEU A 237 -13.95 7.47 -19.71
C LEU A 237 -13.16 6.84 -20.85
N CYS A 238 -11.84 6.74 -20.67
CA CYS A 238 -10.98 5.87 -21.45
C CYS A 238 -10.41 4.77 -20.55
N LEU A 239 -10.19 3.60 -21.15
CA LEU A 239 -9.42 2.54 -20.51
C LEU A 239 -7.95 2.77 -20.84
N LYS A 240 -7.08 2.63 -19.85
CA LYS A 240 -5.63 2.62 -20.01
C LYS A 240 -5.02 1.33 -19.48
N GLY A 241 -4.08 0.76 -20.22
CA GLY A 241 -3.23 -0.31 -19.73
C GLY A 241 -2.19 0.19 -18.71
N GLU A 242 -2.08 -0.48 -17.57
CA GLU A 242 -0.99 -0.29 -16.60
C GLU A 242 -0.23 -1.61 -16.42
N LEU A 243 1.10 -1.50 -16.40
CA LEU A 243 2.05 -2.60 -16.19
C LEU A 243 2.85 -2.33 -14.91
N ARG A 244 3.08 -3.35 -14.09
CA ARG A 244 3.93 -3.24 -12.91
C ARG A 244 4.84 -4.44 -12.76
N ASN A 245 6.14 -4.20 -12.61
CA ASN A 245 7.13 -5.23 -12.31
C ASN A 245 7.28 -5.41 -10.80
N TRP A 246 7.34 -6.66 -10.37
CA TRP A 246 7.59 -7.04 -8.99
C TRP A 246 9.00 -7.57 -8.81
N ASN A 247 9.60 -7.26 -7.67
CA ASN A 247 10.79 -7.92 -7.17
C ASN A 247 10.38 -8.83 -6.00
N LEU A 248 10.44 -10.15 -6.21
CA LEU A 248 9.92 -11.12 -5.24
C LEU A 248 10.75 -11.17 -3.95
N GLU A 249 12.07 -11.05 -4.05
CA GLU A 249 12.94 -10.94 -2.88
C GLU A 249 12.54 -9.72 -2.04
N SER A 250 12.31 -8.57 -2.69
CA SER A 250 11.84 -7.37 -2.01
C SER A 250 10.48 -7.59 -1.34
N LEU A 251 9.54 -8.30 -1.97
CA LEU A 251 8.25 -8.63 -1.33
C LEU A 251 8.42 -9.50 -0.08
N VAL A 252 9.30 -10.50 -0.12
CA VAL A 252 9.58 -11.38 1.03
C VAL A 252 10.19 -10.58 2.18
N TRP A 253 11.22 -9.78 1.92
CA TRP A 253 11.81 -8.90 2.94
C TRP A 253 10.82 -7.85 3.43
N GLY A 254 9.97 -7.32 2.55
CA GLY A 254 8.90 -6.40 2.90
C GLY A 254 7.92 -7.00 3.91
N LEU A 255 7.50 -8.25 3.68
CA LEU A 255 6.63 -8.99 4.60
C LEU A 255 7.31 -9.23 5.96
N GLN A 256 8.58 -9.62 5.98
CA GLN A 256 9.32 -9.85 7.22
C GLN A 256 9.47 -8.56 8.03
N LEU A 257 9.90 -7.46 7.40
CA LEU A 257 10.05 -6.16 8.05
C LEU A 257 8.72 -5.57 8.52
N ALA A 258 7.65 -5.78 7.75
CA ALA A 258 6.29 -5.40 8.15
C ALA A 258 5.83 -6.22 9.36
N ALA A 259 6.04 -7.54 9.36
CA ALA A 259 5.70 -8.41 10.49
C ALA A 259 6.43 -8.01 11.77
N MET A 260 7.74 -7.73 11.70
CA MET A 260 8.50 -7.22 12.85
C MET A 260 7.92 -5.89 13.35
N SER A 261 7.62 -4.96 12.43
CA SER A 261 7.03 -3.66 12.79
C SER A 261 5.65 -3.81 13.45
N ILE A 262 4.78 -4.67 12.89
CA ILE A 262 3.46 -4.98 13.45
C ILE A 262 3.61 -5.58 14.85
N ALA A 263 4.51 -6.55 15.05
CA ALA A 263 4.76 -7.17 16.35
C ALA A 263 5.23 -6.15 17.40
N ASN A 264 6.11 -5.23 17.01
CA ASN A 264 6.63 -4.20 17.90
C ASN A 264 5.53 -3.20 18.31
N VAL A 265 4.78 -2.67 17.34
CA VAL A 265 3.67 -1.74 17.59
C VAL A 265 2.58 -2.41 18.43
N GLN A 266 2.24 -3.67 18.11
CA GLN A 266 1.29 -4.48 18.87
C GLN A 266 1.74 -4.66 20.33
N SER A 267 3.04 -4.90 20.57
CA SER A 267 3.59 -5.06 21.92
C SER A 267 3.45 -3.79 22.74
N VAL A 268 3.69 -2.63 22.13
CA VAL A 268 3.48 -1.31 22.77
C VAL A 268 2.01 -1.10 23.13
N LEU A 269 1.09 -1.33 22.18
CA LEU A 269 -0.36 -1.20 22.39
C LEU A 269 -0.88 -2.12 23.50
N LYS A 270 -0.32 -3.33 23.62
CA LYS A 270 -0.64 -4.27 24.71
C LYS A 270 -0.13 -3.77 26.06
N GLY A 271 1.10 -3.26 26.12
CA GLY A 271 1.69 -2.69 27.34
C GLY A 271 0.98 -1.43 27.85
N GLN A 272 0.30 -0.69 26.96
CA GLN A 272 -0.56 0.43 27.36
C GLN A 272 -1.93 -0.03 27.91
N SER A 273 -2.37 -1.25 27.58
CA SER A 273 -3.66 -1.80 28.03
C SER A 273 -3.56 -2.50 29.40
N GLU A 274 -2.42 -3.10 29.74
CA GLU A 274 -2.14 -3.76 31.01
C GLU A 274 -0.63 -3.68 31.36
N ASN A 275 -0.30 -3.82 32.65
CA ASN A 275 1.07 -4.02 33.20
C ASN A 275 1.68 -5.38 32.78
N ASN A 276 1.41 -5.84 31.57
CA ASN A 276 1.91 -7.10 31.03
C ASN A 276 3.39 -6.95 30.65
N SER A 277 4.13 -8.03 30.88
CA SER A 277 5.49 -8.18 30.36
C SER A 277 5.50 -7.90 28.86
N GLN A 278 6.17 -6.84 28.44
CA GLN A 278 6.31 -6.51 27.02
C GLN A 278 6.96 -7.70 26.28
N ALA A 279 6.41 -8.05 25.12
CA ALA A 279 7.07 -9.01 24.25
C ALA A 279 8.43 -8.41 23.79
N PRO A 280 9.44 -9.25 23.52
CA PRO A 280 10.74 -8.75 23.10
C PRO A 280 10.60 -7.97 21.79
N PHE A 281 11.27 -6.82 21.73
CA PHE A 281 11.36 -6.01 20.52
C PHE A 281 12.05 -6.82 19.41
N ARG A 282 11.41 -6.92 18.25
CA ARG A 282 11.92 -7.66 17.09
C ARG A 282 12.72 -6.74 16.18
N CYS A 283 13.85 -7.23 15.71
CA CYS A 283 14.73 -6.54 14.78
C CYS A 283 15.34 -7.58 13.81
N PRO A 284 15.69 -7.21 12.57
CA PRO A 284 16.50 -8.07 11.71
C PRO A 284 17.80 -8.50 12.38
N GLY A 285 18.28 -9.69 12.04
CA GLY A 285 19.55 -10.21 12.54
C GLY A 285 20.75 -9.43 12.00
N ASP A 286 20.67 -8.95 10.76
CA ASP A 286 21.63 -8.04 10.14
C ASP A 286 20.95 -6.69 9.84
N LEU A 287 21.58 -5.58 10.23
CA LEU A 287 21.06 -4.23 9.99
C LEU A 287 21.00 -3.88 8.50
N LEU A 288 21.80 -4.54 7.66
CA LEU A 288 21.72 -4.37 6.21
C LEU A 288 20.41 -4.91 5.62
N ASP A 289 19.70 -5.77 6.35
CA ASP A 289 18.43 -6.34 5.88
C ASP A 289 17.31 -5.29 5.79
N PHE A 290 17.41 -4.17 6.52
CA PHE A 290 16.52 -3.01 6.35
C PHE A 290 16.58 -2.43 4.91
N ASP A 291 17.68 -2.65 4.20
CA ASP A 291 17.91 -2.12 2.85
C ASP A 291 17.64 -3.15 1.73
N ARG A 292 17.19 -4.36 2.07
CA ARG A 292 16.83 -5.38 1.08
C ARG A 292 15.48 -5.16 0.40
N TRP A 293 14.54 -4.48 1.08
CA TRP A 293 13.31 -4.06 0.43
C TRP A 293 13.60 -2.92 -0.56
N ARG A 294 13.17 -3.11 -1.81
CA ARG A 294 13.19 -2.11 -2.86
C ARG A 294 11.79 -1.89 -3.41
N GLY A 295 11.51 -0.66 -3.85
CA GLY A 295 10.23 -0.31 -4.47
C GLY A 295 10.00 -1.04 -5.81
N PHE A 296 8.84 -0.78 -6.41
CA PHE A 296 8.43 -1.41 -7.67
C PHE A 296 8.55 -0.46 -8.85
N VAL A 297 8.58 -1.02 -10.06
CA VAL A 297 8.59 -0.23 -11.30
C VAL A 297 7.22 -0.34 -11.96
N THR A 298 6.60 0.82 -12.22
CA THR A 298 5.32 0.92 -12.92
C THR A 298 5.53 1.60 -14.26
N LEU A 299 4.83 1.11 -15.28
CA LEU A 299 4.80 1.68 -16.61
C LEU A 299 3.35 1.74 -17.08
N THR A 300 2.89 2.91 -17.54
CA THR A 300 1.63 3.01 -18.28
C THR A 300 1.89 2.56 -19.71
N GLU A 301 1.03 1.70 -20.24
CA GLU A 301 1.15 1.26 -21.64
C GLU A 301 1.05 2.49 -22.57
N PRO A 302 1.95 2.61 -23.56
CA PRO A 302 1.88 3.71 -24.50
C PRO A 302 0.64 3.56 -25.38
N GLU A 303 -0.35 4.40 -25.14
CA GLU A 303 -1.56 4.50 -25.95
C GLU A 303 -1.57 5.79 -26.77
N ILE A 304 -2.29 5.77 -27.89
CA ILE A 304 -2.55 6.98 -28.67
C ILE A 304 -3.46 7.88 -27.82
N ALA A 305 -2.90 9.01 -27.35
CA ALA A 305 -3.69 10.00 -26.63
C ALA A 305 -4.83 10.49 -27.54
N ILE A 306 -6.08 10.36 -27.05
CA ILE A 306 -7.26 10.89 -27.74
C ILE A 306 -7.41 12.36 -27.33
N PRO A 307 -7.20 13.33 -28.24
CA PRO A 307 -7.36 14.73 -27.91
C PRO A 307 -8.81 15.06 -27.57
N SER A 308 -9.03 15.87 -26.54
CA SER A 308 -10.37 16.18 -26.02
C SER A 308 -11.29 16.84 -27.05
N GLU A 309 -10.70 17.59 -27.99
CA GLU A 309 -11.38 18.25 -29.10
C GLU A 309 -11.94 17.28 -30.14
N LEU A 310 -11.43 16.04 -30.17
CA LEU A 310 -11.95 14.99 -31.06
C LEU A 310 -13.14 14.24 -30.44
N ILE A 311 -13.45 14.51 -29.17
CA ILE A 311 -14.50 13.83 -28.41
C ILE A 311 -15.75 14.69 -28.41
N HIS A 312 -16.86 14.10 -28.84
CA HIS A 312 -18.15 14.74 -28.73
C HIS A 312 -18.60 14.72 -27.26
N PRO A 313 -18.83 15.89 -26.62
CA PRO A 313 -19.19 15.96 -25.22
C PRO A 313 -20.66 15.60 -25.02
N PHE A 314 -20.97 14.34 -24.72
CA PHE A 314 -22.30 13.95 -24.32
C PHE A 314 -22.62 14.41 -22.88
N THR A 315 -23.77 15.05 -22.69
CA THR A 315 -24.33 15.29 -21.36
C THR A 315 -24.90 13.99 -20.78
N LYS A 316 -25.19 13.99 -19.47
CA LYS A 316 -25.89 12.87 -18.82
C LYS A 316 -27.21 12.56 -19.53
N GLU A 317 -27.97 13.60 -19.88
CA GLU A 317 -29.25 13.50 -20.56
C GLU A 317 -29.10 12.89 -21.96
N ASP A 318 -28.07 13.29 -22.72
CA ASP A 318 -27.77 12.71 -24.04
C ASP A 318 -27.44 11.22 -23.95
N ILE A 319 -26.59 10.83 -23.00
CA ILE A 319 -26.22 9.44 -22.77
C ILE A 319 -27.46 8.60 -22.45
N LEU A 320 -28.31 9.09 -21.54
CA LEU A 320 -29.53 8.38 -21.15
C LEU A 320 -30.55 8.29 -22.29
N SER A 321 -30.66 9.34 -23.11
CA SER A 321 -31.52 9.34 -24.30
C SER A 321 -31.06 8.28 -25.30
N ASN A 322 -29.77 8.27 -25.65
CA ASN A 322 -29.17 7.27 -26.54
C ASN A 322 -29.35 5.84 -26.01
N TYR A 323 -29.09 5.64 -24.71
CA TYR A 323 -29.24 4.33 -24.07
C TYR A 323 -30.69 3.82 -24.15
N LYS A 324 -31.68 4.66 -23.82
CA LYS A 324 -33.10 4.30 -23.89
C LYS A 324 -33.58 4.06 -25.33
N ALA A 325 -32.98 4.75 -26.30
CA ALA A 325 -33.23 4.55 -27.70
C ALA A 325 -32.54 3.29 -28.29
N GLY A 326 -31.75 2.56 -27.49
CA GLY A 326 -31.01 1.38 -27.95
C GLY A 326 -29.75 1.70 -28.75
N ILE A 327 -29.26 2.94 -28.69
CA ILE A 327 -28.05 3.41 -29.39
C ILE A 327 -26.86 3.29 -28.43
N TYR A 328 -26.17 2.14 -28.49
CA TYR A 328 -25.06 1.83 -27.57
C TYR A 328 -23.67 2.17 -28.10
N SER A 329 -23.54 2.47 -29.40
CA SER A 329 -22.26 2.83 -30.00
C SER A 329 -22.44 3.77 -31.19
N GLN A 330 -21.43 4.62 -31.41
CA GLN A 330 -21.28 5.46 -32.60
C GLN A 330 -19.81 5.42 -33.00
N SER A 331 -19.54 5.26 -34.30
CA SER A 331 -18.18 5.31 -34.84
C SER A 331 -17.98 6.60 -35.64
N ARG A 332 -16.79 7.20 -35.52
CA ARG A 332 -16.35 8.33 -36.34
C ARG A 332 -14.94 8.05 -36.82
N ASN A 333 -14.69 8.30 -38.10
CA ASN A 333 -13.34 8.22 -38.64
C ASN A 333 -12.57 9.47 -38.24
N ILE A 334 -11.47 9.29 -37.54
CA ILE A 334 -10.55 10.37 -37.16
C ILE A 334 -9.28 10.18 -37.99
N LEU A 335 -8.93 11.18 -38.79
CA LEU A 335 -7.65 11.24 -39.49
C LEU A 335 -6.67 12.00 -38.60
N LEU A 336 -5.78 11.28 -37.93
CA LEU A 336 -4.61 11.87 -37.30
C LEU A 336 -3.68 12.33 -38.42
N ARG A 337 -3.56 13.65 -38.65
CA ARG A 337 -2.55 14.18 -39.55
C ARG A 337 -1.19 14.04 -38.85
N GLU A 338 -0.23 13.37 -39.49
CA GLU A 338 1.17 13.44 -39.07
C GLU A 338 1.63 14.90 -39.16
N GLY A 339 1.69 15.60 -38.03
CA GLY A 339 1.97 17.03 -38.07
C GLY A 339 1.86 17.72 -36.71
N ASN A 340 2.82 17.42 -35.82
CA ASN A 340 3.56 18.36 -34.97
C ASN A 340 4.16 17.60 -33.78
N ASN A 341 5.23 16.84 -34.05
CA ASN A 341 6.27 16.63 -33.06
C ASN A 341 6.99 17.97 -32.93
N GLY A 342 6.54 18.80 -31.99
CA GLY A 342 7.21 20.01 -31.53
C GLY A 342 7.80 19.77 -30.16
#